data_AF-A0A8W8M0G8-F1
#
_entry.id   AF-A0A8W8M0G8-F1
#
_cell.length_a   1.000
_cell.length_b   1.000
_cell.length_c   1.000
_cell.angle_alpha   90.00
_cell.angle_beta   90.00
_cell.angle_gamma   90.00
#
_symmetry.space_group_name_H-M   'P 1'
#
loop_
_entity.id
_entity.type
_entity.pdbx_description
1 polymer ?
#
loop_
_entity_poly.entity_id
_entity_poly.type
_entity_poly.pdbx_seq_one_letter_code
_entity_poly.pdbx_strand_id
1 'polypeptide(L)'
;MGTKARYASCTVSVIAFHASLRNHLRNVPVNTIIKFEKVHLNKGNGYDPATGVFTAPENGVYSFAWSFLTSKGGNVYLAAVVDNQVQAKSSIEKHQSAPCAPPMGGDEEGKHPEVM
;
A
#
# COMPACT_ATOMS: atom_id res chain seq x y z
N MET A 1 37.46 -38.35 28.40
CA MET A 1 36.31 -38.40 27.46
C MET A 1 35.58 -37.09 27.57
N GLY A 2 35.66 -36.20 26.57
CA GLY A 2 35.02 -34.88 26.61
C GLY A 2 33.77 -34.85 25.74
N THR A 3 32.61 -34.68 26.34
CA THR A 3 31.35 -34.46 25.62
C THR A 3 31.29 -33.01 25.15
N LYS A 4 31.37 -32.78 23.84
CA LYS A 4 30.99 -31.49 23.24
C LYS A 4 29.47 -31.36 23.29
N ALA A 5 28.97 -30.39 24.06
CA ALA A 5 27.57 -29.99 24.00
C ALA A 5 27.23 -29.55 22.58
N ARG A 6 26.18 -30.14 21.99
CA ARG A 6 25.59 -29.61 20.76
C ARG A 6 24.74 -28.42 21.17
N TYR A 7 25.20 -27.20 20.89
CA TYR A 7 24.31 -26.05 20.93
C TYR A 7 23.23 -26.28 19.87
N ALA A 8 21.98 -26.41 20.33
CA ALA A 8 20.84 -26.34 19.43
C ALA A 8 20.92 -25.00 18.71
N SER A 9 21.11 -25.04 17.39
CA SER A 9 21.05 -23.84 16.57
C SER A 9 19.60 -23.37 16.59
N CYS A 10 19.33 -22.31 17.34
CA CYS A 10 18.08 -21.58 17.23
C CYS A 10 18.10 -20.89 15.87
N THR A 11 17.48 -21.51 14.88
CA THR A 11 17.33 -20.89 13.56
C THR A 11 16.27 -19.81 13.71
N VAL A 12 16.69 -18.55 13.55
CA VAL A 12 15.75 -17.43 13.47
C VAL A 12 15.15 -17.48 12.07
N SER A 13 13.86 -17.81 11.98
CA SER A 13 13.12 -17.75 10.74
C SER A 13 12.93 -16.29 10.32
N VAL A 14 13.47 -15.93 9.16
CA VAL A 14 13.22 -14.63 8.54
C VAL A 14 11.97 -14.74 7.68
N ILE A 15 10.92 -14.03 8.05
CA ILE A 15 9.63 -14.01 7.33
C ILE A 15 9.38 -12.60 6.81
N ALA A 16 9.27 -12.47 5.50
CA ALA A 16 9.02 -11.18 4.84
C ALA A 16 8.50 -11.40 3.42
N PHE A 17 7.57 -10.56 2.99
CA PHE A 17 7.13 -10.53 1.59
C PHE A 17 7.05 -9.09 1.07
N HIS A 18 7.21 -8.95 -0.24
CA HIS A 18 7.00 -7.71 -0.97
C HIS A 18 6.45 -8.05 -2.35
N ALA A 19 5.29 -7.52 -2.68
CA ALA A 19 4.62 -7.76 -3.95
C ALA A 19 3.96 -6.48 -4.47
N SER A 20 3.81 -6.39 -5.78
CA SER A 20 3.12 -5.28 -6.45
C SER A 20 2.16 -5.81 -7.51
N LEU A 21 1.23 -4.97 -7.96
CA LEU A 21 0.37 -5.31 -9.09
C LEU A 21 1.21 -5.43 -10.36
N ARG A 22 0.85 -6.36 -11.23
CA ARG A 22 1.43 -6.42 -12.58
C ARG A 22 0.82 -5.38 -13.51
N ASN A 23 -0.50 -5.16 -13.39
CA ASN A 23 -1.28 -4.26 -14.24
C ASN A 23 -2.19 -3.37 -13.40
N HIS A 24 -2.65 -2.26 -13.99
CA HIS A 24 -3.69 -1.45 -13.35
C HIS A 24 -5.01 -2.21 -13.27
N LEU A 25 -5.63 -2.18 -12.09
CA LEU A 25 -6.96 -2.72 -11.89
C LEU A 25 -8.01 -1.72 -12.35
N ARG A 26 -9.07 -2.20 -13.00
CA ARG A 26 -10.19 -1.38 -13.50
C ARG A 26 -11.49 -2.08 -13.14
N ASN A 27 -12.49 -1.31 -12.72
CA ASN A 27 -13.84 -1.80 -12.41
C ASN A 27 -13.84 -3.01 -11.47
N VAL A 28 -13.01 -2.97 -10.42
CA VAL A 28 -12.89 -4.06 -9.45
C VAL A 28 -14.20 -4.19 -8.66
N PRO A 29 -14.84 -5.36 -8.65
CA PRO A 29 -16.03 -5.59 -7.83
C PRO A 29 -15.74 -5.36 -6.34
N VAL A 30 -16.74 -4.89 -5.61
CA VAL A 30 -16.67 -4.78 -4.15
C VAL A 30 -16.36 -6.16 -3.55
N ASN A 31 -15.58 -6.20 -2.48
CA ASN A 31 -15.14 -7.42 -1.79
C ASN A 31 -14.25 -8.37 -2.63
N THR A 32 -13.57 -7.84 -3.66
CA THR A 32 -12.54 -8.60 -4.39
C THR A 32 -11.24 -8.61 -3.60
N ILE A 33 -10.63 -9.79 -3.43
CA ILE A 33 -9.26 -9.92 -2.93
C ILE A 33 -8.28 -9.46 -4.01
N ILE A 34 -7.44 -8.47 -3.68
CA ILE A 34 -6.44 -7.95 -4.59
C ILE A 34 -5.25 -8.92 -4.66
N LYS A 35 -4.94 -9.39 -5.86
CA LYS A 35 -3.80 -10.27 -6.13
C LYS A 35 -2.62 -9.42 -6.61
N PHE A 36 -1.55 -9.34 -5.83
CA PHE A 36 -0.32 -8.65 -6.22
C PHE A 36 0.62 -9.67 -6.88
N GLU A 37 0.46 -9.87 -8.18
CA GLU A 37 1.06 -11.02 -8.88
C GLU A 37 2.56 -10.86 -9.14
N LYS A 38 3.11 -9.66 -8.99
CA LYS A 38 4.54 -9.40 -9.12
C LYS A 38 5.20 -9.51 -7.74
N VAL A 39 5.67 -10.70 -7.40
CA VAL A 39 6.38 -10.98 -6.15
C VAL A 39 7.86 -10.64 -6.28
N HIS A 40 8.36 -9.76 -5.40
CA HIS A 40 9.77 -9.36 -5.33
C HIS A 40 10.52 -10.09 -4.21
N LEU A 41 9.84 -10.41 -3.11
CA LEU A 41 10.37 -11.13 -1.96
C LEU A 41 9.25 -12.01 -1.38
N ASN A 42 9.59 -13.23 -0.95
CA ASN A 42 8.67 -14.11 -0.22
C ASN A 42 9.44 -15.08 0.70
N LYS A 43 10.22 -14.53 1.64
CA LYS A 43 10.94 -15.35 2.64
C LYS A 43 9.94 -15.93 3.64
N GLY A 44 10.05 -17.23 3.89
CA GLY A 44 9.06 -18.01 4.65
C GLY A 44 7.86 -18.47 3.82
N ASN A 45 7.77 -18.10 2.54
CA ASN A 45 6.73 -18.53 1.60
C ASN A 45 5.29 -18.31 2.10
N GLY A 46 5.06 -17.28 2.92
CA GLY A 46 3.73 -17.00 3.48
C GLY A 46 2.77 -16.33 2.50
N TYR A 47 3.25 -15.62 1.48
CA TYR A 47 2.39 -14.95 0.49
C TYR A 47 2.10 -15.86 -0.71
N ASP A 48 0.83 -16.04 -1.05
CA ASP A 48 0.39 -16.73 -2.26
C ASP A 48 -0.12 -15.73 -3.32
N PRO A 49 0.61 -15.52 -4.44
CA PRO A 49 0.20 -14.58 -5.49
C PRO A 49 -1.04 -15.04 -6.27
N ALA A 50 -1.41 -16.32 -6.24
CA ALA A 50 -2.60 -16.84 -6.93
C ALA A 50 -3.89 -16.45 -6.19
N THR A 51 -3.82 -16.28 -4.87
CA THR A 51 -4.96 -15.90 -4.01
C THR A 51 -4.89 -14.46 -3.52
N GLY A 52 -3.68 -13.87 -3.43
CA GLY A 52 -3.46 -12.55 -2.83
C GLY A 52 -3.38 -12.58 -1.30
N VAL A 53 -3.31 -13.77 -0.70
CA VAL A 53 -3.38 -13.98 0.75
C VAL A 53 -1.99 -14.23 1.32
N PHE A 54 -1.71 -13.61 2.47
CA PHE A 54 -0.58 -13.97 3.31
C PHE A 54 -1.05 -14.87 4.45
N THR A 55 -0.44 -16.04 4.60
CA THR A 55 -0.63 -16.93 5.73
C THR A 55 0.63 -16.89 6.59
N ALA A 56 0.49 -16.51 7.86
CA ALA A 56 1.59 -16.47 8.82
C ALA A 56 2.18 -17.88 9.00
N PRO A 57 3.45 -18.13 8.60
CA PRO A 57 4.07 -19.45 8.74
C PRO A 57 4.39 -19.82 10.20
N GLU A 58 4.55 -18.81 11.05
CA GLU A 58 4.92 -18.95 12.45
C GLU A 58 4.16 -17.94 13.33
N ASN A 59 4.01 -18.27 14.61
CA ASN A 59 3.43 -17.37 15.59
C ASN A 59 4.34 -16.16 15.81
N GLY A 60 3.78 -14.96 15.76
CA GLY A 60 4.55 -13.75 15.96
C GLY A 60 3.77 -12.49 15.65
N VAL A 61 4.48 -11.36 15.73
CA VAL A 61 3.94 -10.06 15.35
C VAL A 61 4.33 -9.77 13.91
N TYR A 62 3.35 -9.34 13.12
CA TYR A 62 3.54 -9.00 11.71
C TYR A 62 3.18 -7.53 11.48
N SER A 63 3.95 -6.86 10.64
CA SER A 63 3.67 -5.50 10.19
C SER A 63 3.35 -5.53 8.71
N PHE A 64 2.26 -4.85 8.34
CA PHE A 64 1.81 -4.73 6.96
C PHE A 64 1.82 -3.25 6.57
N ALA A 65 2.37 -2.97 5.40
CA ALA A 65 2.33 -1.67 4.77
C ALA A 65 1.87 -1.82 3.33
N TRP A 66 1.06 -0.88 2.86
CA TRP A 66 0.59 -0.83 1.48
C TRP A 66 0.49 0.61 1.00
N SER A 67 0.58 0.78 -0.31
CA SER A 67 0.32 2.05 -0.99
C SER A 67 -0.45 1.77 -2.26
N PHE A 68 -1.31 2.71 -2.65
CA PHE A 68 -2.04 2.66 -3.90
C PHE A 68 -2.28 4.07 -4.41
N LEU A 69 -2.45 4.17 -5.72
CA LEU A 69 -2.84 5.39 -6.41
C LEU A 69 -4.02 5.08 -7.31
N THR A 70 -4.82 6.10 -7.59
CA THR A 70 -5.89 6.01 -8.58
C THR A 70 -5.74 7.13 -9.59
N SER A 71 -6.29 6.91 -10.80
CA SER A 71 -6.44 7.97 -11.78
C SER A 71 -7.35 9.08 -11.26
N LYS A 72 -7.24 10.27 -11.85
CA LYS A 72 -8.11 11.42 -11.56
C LYS A 72 -9.58 11.02 -11.60
N GLY A 73 -10.34 11.42 -10.60
CA GLY A 73 -11.77 11.11 -10.44
C GLY A 73 -12.08 9.68 -9.99
N GLY A 74 -11.07 8.81 -9.88
CA GLY A 74 -11.26 7.45 -9.39
C GLY A 74 -11.42 7.40 -7.87
N ASN A 75 -12.05 6.31 -7.42
CA ASN A 75 -12.20 5.98 -6.01
C ASN A 75 -11.53 4.64 -5.73
N VAL A 76 -10.85 4.53 -4.60
CA VAL A 76 -10.30 3.27 -4.11
C VAL A 76 -10.68 3.12 -2.66
N TYR A 77 -11.20 1.96 -2.31
CA TYR A 77 -11.39 1.52 -0.94
C TYR A 77 -10.64 0.22 -0.78
N LEU A 78 -9.67 0.19 0.13
CA LEU A 78 -8.88 -0.97 0.44
C LEU A 78 -9.01 -1.28 1.93
N ALA A 79 -9.08 -2.56 2.25
CA ALA A 79 -9.08 -3.04 3.63
C ALA A 79 -8.08 -4.17 3.79
N ALA A 80 -7.38 -4.17 4.92
CA ALA A 80 -6.68 -5.36 5.40
C ALA A 80 -7.68 -6.20 6.21
N VAL A 81 -7.83 -7.47 5.83
CA VAL A 81 -8.79 -8.41 6.43
C VAL A 81 -8.01 -9.57 7.03
N VAL A 82 -8.30 -9.91 8.28
CA VAL A 82 -7.74 -11.06 9.00
C VAL A 82 -8.91 -11.86 9.56
N ASP A 83 -8.98 -13.15 9.23
CA ASP A 83 -10.07 -14.05 9.65
C ASP A 83 -11.47 -13.46 9.44
N ASN A 84 -11.69 -12.91 8.23
CA ASN A 84 -12.93 -12.24 7.81
C ASN A 84 -13.28 -10.96 8.58
N GLN A 85 -12.39 -10.43 9.43
CA GLN A 85 -12.54 -9.17 10.14
C GLN A 85 -11.68 -8.08 9.52
N VAL A 86 -12.25 -6.89 9.31
CA VAL A 86 -11.49 -5.74 8.80
C VAL A 86 -10.65 -5.16 9.94
N GLN A 87 -9.33 -5.20 9.79
CA GLN A 87 -8.38 -4.68 10.78
C GLN A 87 -7.89 -3.26 10.46
N ALA A 88 -7.83 -2.91 9.18
CA ALA A 88 -7.41 -1.58 8.73
C ALA A 88 -8.09 -1.22 7.42
N LYS A 89 -8.25 0.09 7.18
CA LYS A 89 -8.88 0.64 5.97
C LYS A 89 -8.06 1.80 5.45
N SER A 90 -8.08 1.98 4.13
CA SER A 90 -7.55 3.15 3.46
C SER A 90 -8.45 3.49 2.28
N SER A 91 -8.73 4.77 2.09
CA SER A 91 -9.56 5.24 0.97
C SER A 91 -8.92 6.42 0.26
N ILE A 92 -9.16 6.48 -1.04
CA ILE A 92 -9.02 7.69 -1.84
C ILE A 92 -10.37 7.93 -2.48
N GLU A 93 -11.00 9.05 -2.13
CA GLU A 93 -12.25 9.49 -2.71
C GLU A 93 -11.98 10.65 -3.67
N LYS A 94 -12.54 10.56 -4.88
CA LYS A 94 -12.44 11.59 -5.92
C LYS A 94 -11.03 12.15 -6.03
N HIS A 95 -10.05 11.33 -6.41
CA HIS A 95 -8.67 11.80 -6.57
C HIS A 95 -8.63 13.02 -7.51
N GLN A 96 -8.44 14.20 -6.95
CA GLN A 96 -8.37 15.45 -7.68
C GLN A 96 -6.90 15.83 -7.79
N SER A 97 -6.40 15.94 -9.02
CA SER A 97 -5.25 16.81 -9.25
C SER A 97 -5.75 18.25 -9.20
N ALA A 98 -5.09 19.11 -8.42
CA ALA A 98 -5.31 20.54 -8.52
C ALA A 98 -5.10 20.96 -9.99
N PRO A 99 -5.96 21.83 -10.57
CA PRO A 99 -5.62 22.47 -11.83
C PRO A 99 -4.29 23.20 -11.60
N CYS A 100 -3.29 22.99 -12.47
CA CYS A 100 -2.18 23.93 -12.54
C CYS A 100 -2.80 25.30 -12.83
N ALA A 101 -2.84 26.19 -11.83
CA ALA A 101 -3.24 27.55 -12.06
C ALA A 101 -2.25 28.15 -13.08
N PRO A 102 -2.71 28.81 -14.15
CA PRO A 102 -1.79 29.59 -14.98
C PRO A 102 -1.12 30.66 -14.10
N PRO A 103 0.14 31.05 -14.40
CA PRO A 103 0.81 32.10 -13.64
C PRO A 103 -0.08 33.34 -13.62
N MET A 104 -0.36 33.84 -12.42
CA MET A 104 -1.07 35.09 -12.19
C MET A 104 -0.30 36.19 -12.92
N GLY A 105 -0.84 36.61 -14.06
CA GLY A 105 -0.26 37.67 -14.86
C GLY A 105 -0.51 39.01 -14.19
N GLY A 106 0.59 39.72 -13.92
CA GLY A 106 0.70 41.17 -14.10
C GLY A 106 0.04 42.05 -13.05
N ASP A 107 0.89 42.72 -12.28
CA ASP A 107 0.60 44.02 -11.69
C ASP A 107 0.13 45.01 -12.78
N GLU A 108 -1.10 45.51 -12.69
CA GLU A 108 -1.55 46.78 -13.30
C GLU A 108 -2.29 47.55 -12.19
N GLU A 109 -1.57 48.40 -11.47
CA GLU A 109 -1.32 49.82 -11.76
C GLU A 109 -2.36 50.70 -11.07
N GLY A 110 -1.88 51.44 -10.06
CA GLY A 110 -2.68 52.36 -9.28
C GLY A 110 -3.24 53.48 -10.13
N LYS A 111 -4.49 53.85 -9.84
CA LYS A 111 -4.97 55.21 -10.12
C LYS A 111 -5.60 55.79 -8.87
N HIS A 112 -4.78 56.57 -8.18
CA HIS A 112 -5.19 57.59 -7.22
C HIS A 112 -6.13 58.59 -7.93
N PRO A 113 -7.34 58.89 -7.42
CA PRO A 113 -7.94 60.18 -7.67
C PRO A 113 -7.54 61.15 -6.56
N GLU A 114 -6.83 62.22 -6.94
CA GLU A 114 -6.68 63.44 -6.14
C GLU A 114 -7.97 64.28 -6.23
N VAL A 115 -8.41 64.77 -5.07
CA VAL A 115 -9.25 65.95 -4.74
C VAL A 115 -10.57 66.26 -5.46
N MET A 116 -11.64 66.35 -4.66
CA MET A 116 -12.03 67.63 -4.01
C MET A 116 -12.35 67.37 -2.53
#